data_AF-A0A7W9J7D5-F1
#
_entry.id   AF-A0A7W9J7D5-F1
#
_cell.length_a   1.000
_cell.length_b   1.000
_cell.length_c   1.000
_cell.angle_alpha   90.00
_cell.angle_beta   90.00
_cell.angle_gamma   90.00
#
_symmetry.space_group_name_H-M   'P 1'
#
loop_
_entity.id
_entity.type
_entity.pdbx_description
1 polymer ?
#
loop_
_entity_poly.entity_id
_entity_poly.type
_entity_poly.pdbx_seq_one_letter_code
_entity_poly.pdbx_strand_id
1 'polypeptide(L)'
;MRRFELYRYRDPSGVSGTGVVAIGLEFPPDHEGHQWVALKWLGRHPALTLWASLYDLLEIHGHLGASDIRWLDPDPFEDPEDTPPCRSAAPAALRHAHQGE
;
A
#
# COMPACT_ATOMS: atom_id res chain seq x y z
N MET A 1 -2.18 8.95 -12.57
CA MET A 1 -2.53 8.93 -11.13
C MET A 1 -2.56 7.49 -10.67
N ARG A 2 -2.21 7.23 -9.41
CA ARG A 2 -2.12 5.88 -8.84
C ARG A 2 -2.87 5.80 -7.53
N ARG A 3 -3.67 4.76 -7.34
CA ARG A 3 -4.43 4.49 -6.11
C ARG A 3 -3.62 3.62 -5.17
N PHE A 4 -3.79 3.86 -3.88
CA PHE A 4 -3.15 3.05 -2.85
C PHE A 4 -3.99 2.96 -1.57
N GLU A 5 -3.63 2.00 -0.71
CA GLU A 5 -4.07 1.92 0.67
C GLU A 5 -2.91 2.28 1.60
N LEU A 6 -3.18 3.06 2.65
CA LEU A 6 -2.27 3.20 3.77
C LEU A 6 -2.58 2.07 4.74
N TYR A 7 -1.67 1.10 4.84
CA TYR A 7 -1.81 -0.04 5.73
C TYR A 7 -0.99 0.14 6.99
N ARG A 8 -1.60 -0.05 8.15
CA ARG A 8 -1.02 0.11 9.49
C ARG A 8 -0.78 -1.26 10.12
N TYR A 9 0.49 -1.62 10.32
CA TYR A 9 0.88 -2.86 11.00
C TYR A 9 0.74 -2.74 12.52
N ARG A 10 1.06 -1.57 13.07
CA ARG A 10 1.01 -1.27 14.51
C ARG A 10 0.40 0.12 14.70
N ASP A 11 -0.37 0.31 15.76
CA ASP A 11 -0.95 1.61 16.11
C ASP A 11 -0.31 2.17 17.39
N PRO A 12 0.81 2.91 17.29
CA PRO A 12 1.45 3.54 18.44
C PRO A 12 0.55 4.55 19.15
N SER A 13 -0.41 5.14 18.43
CA SER A 13 -1.31 6.17 18.99
C SER A 13 -2.49 5.59 19.77
N GLY A 14 -2.90 4.35 19.45
CA GLY A 14 -4.14 3.74 19.94
C GLY A 14 -5.42 4.39 19.38
N VAL A 15 -5.32 5.26 18.38
CA VAL A 15 -6.45 6.03 17.84
C VAL A 15 -7.01 5.43 16.55
N SER A 16 -6.16 5.01 15.61
CA SER A 16 -6.61 4.66 14.25
C SER A 16 -6.81 3.16 14.04
N GLY A 17 -6.32 2.31 14.95
CA GLY A 17 -6.30 0.86 14.77
C GLY A 17 -5.26 0.39 13.76
N THR A 18 -5.29 -0.90 13.44
CA THR A 18 -4.43 -1.55 12.44
C THR A 18 -5.24 -1.96 11.21
N GLY A 19 -4.56 -2.33 10.13
CA GLY A 19 -5.19 -2.66 8.84
C GLY A 19 -5.19 -1.46 7.88
N VAL A 20 -6.17 -1.40 6.99
CA VAL A 20 -6.32 -0.26 6.06
C VAL A 20 -6.92 0.92 6.84
N VAL A 21 -6.12 1.95 7.06
CA VAL A 21 -6.51 3.14 7.86
C VAL A 21 -6.83 4.35 6.98
N ALA A 22 -6.39 4.35 5.73
CA ALA A 22 -6.77 5.34 4.73
C ALA A 22 -6.71 4.75 3.32
N ILE A 23 -7.48 5.34 2.41
CA ILE A 23 -7.32 5.14 0.96
C ILE A 23 -6.76 6.43 0.36
N GLY A 24 -5.90 6.30 -0.64
CA GLY A 24 -5.19 7.43 -1.22
C GLY A 24 -5.09 7.40 -2.73
N LEU A 25 -4.80 8.57 -3.28
CA LEU A 25 -4.51 8.80 -4.68
C LEU A 25 -3.29 9.70 -4.81
N GLU A 26 -2.29 9.24 -5.54
CA GLU A 26 -1.14 10.02 -5.96
C GLU A 26 -1.40 10.60 -7.36
N PHE A 27 -1.36 11.93 -7.46
CA PHE A 27 -1.37 12.63 -8.74
C PHE A 27 0.04 12.59 -9.35
N PRO A 28 0.17 12.43 -10.68
CA PRO A 28 1.48 12.57 -11.30
C PRO A 28 2.00 14.00 -11.13
N PRO A 29 3.32 14.21 -11.17
CA PRO A 29 3.88 15.56 -11.16
C PRO A 29 3.40 16.37 -12.37
N ASP A 30 3.22 17.67 -12.19
CA ASP A 30 2.98 18.60 -13.29
C ASP A 30 4.27 18.93 -14.05
N HIS A 31 4.19 19.85 -15.03
CA HIS A 31 5.35 20.27 -15.82
C HIS A 31 6.43 20.99 -15.01
N GLU A 32 6.09 21.52 -13.84
CA GLU A 32 6.99 22.19 -12.91
C GLU A 32 7.54 21.21 -11.85
N GLY A 33 7.09 19.96 -11.87
CA GLY A 33 7.49 18.91 -10.94
C GLY A 33 6.66 18.89 -9.65
N HIS A 34 5.61 19.70 -9.52
CA HIS A 34 4.75 19.68 -8.34
C HIS A 34 3.86 18.45 -8.36
N GLN A 35 3.78 17.77 -7.21
CA GLN A 35 2.93 16.61 -7.01
C GLN A 35 1.89 16.91 -5.93
N TRP A 36 0.83 16.09 -5.91
CA TRP A 36 -0.13 16.08 -4.82
C TRP A 36 -0.56 14.66 -4.49
N VAL A 37 -0.91 14.44 -3.22
CA VAL A 37 -1.53 13.21 -2.73
C VAL A 37 -2.81 13.55 -1.99
N ALA A 38 -3.91 12.91 -2.36
CA ALA A 38 -5.17 12.99 -1.64
C ALA A 38 -5.37 11.73 -0.78
N LEU A 39 -5.76 11.91 0.47
CA LEU A 39 -6.04 10.83 1.41
C LEU A 39 -7.46 10.95 1.98
N LYS A 40 -8.15 9.82 2.06
CA LYS A 40 -9.37 9.66 2.85
C LYS A 40 -9.08 8.74 4.04
N TRP A 41 -9.07 9.32 5.23
CA TRP A 41 -8.95 8.60 6.49
C TRP A 41 -10.22 7.81 6.77
N LEU A 42 -10.05 6.55 7.16
CA LEU A 42 -11.12 5.64 7.53
C LEU A 42 -11.26 5.56 9.06
N GLY A 43 -12.29 4.85 9.52
CA GLY A 43 -12.53 4.60 10.94
C GLY A 43 -13.43 5.64 11.60
N ARG A 44 -13.23 5.86 12.91
CA ARG A 44 -14.14 6.61 13.77
C ARG A 44 -14.22 8.11 13.44
N HIS A 45 -13.11 8.68 12.96
CA HIS A 45 -12.97 10.11 12.66
C HIS A 45 -12.57 10.28 11.19
N PRO A 46 -13.50 10.10 10.25
CA PRO A 46 -13.18 10.20 8.83
C PRO A 46 -12.82 11.64 8.46
N ALA A 47 -11.80 11.80 7.63
CA ALA A 47 -11.32 13.09 7.15
C ALA A 47 -10.71 12.97 5.75
N LEU A 48 -10.63 14.10 5.05
CA LEU A 48 -9.87 14.23 3.81
C LEU A 48 -8.65 15.12 4.07
N THR A 49 -7.49 14.71 3.59
CA THR A 49 -6.26 15.51 3.65
C THR A 49 -5.55 15.54 2.31
N LEU A 50 -4.81 16.61 2.06
CA LEU A 50 -3.98 16.82 0.88
C LEU A 50 -2.54 17.01 1.32
N TRP A 51 -1.62 16.43 0.58
CA TRP A 51 -0.18 16.47 0.83
C TRP A 51 0.57 16.83 -0.44
N ALA A 52 1.69 17.54 -0.31
CA ALA A 52 2.54 17.90 -1.46
C ALA A 52 3.31 16.69 -2.03
N SER A 53 3.51 15.65 -1.22
CA SER A 53 4.16 14.42 -1.68
C SER A 53 3.77 13.21 -0.83
N LEU A 54 4.04 12.02 -1.36
CA LEU A 54 3.93 10.77 -0.59
C LEU A 54 5.00 10.69 0.53
N TYR A 55 6.14 11.35 0.32
CA TYR A 55 7.21 11.46 1.32
C TYR A 55 6.72 12.19 2.57
N ASP A 56 6.14 13.39 2.41
CA ASP A 56 5.63 14.19 3.55
C ASP A 56 4.54 13.44 4.32
N LEU A 57 3.66 12.74 3.58
CA LEU A 57 2.64 11.88 4.19
C LEU A 57 3.28 10.79 5.06
N LEU A 58 4.30 10.09 4.56
CA LEU A 58 4.94 8.97 5.24
C LEU A 58 5.89 9.41 6.36
N GLU A 59 6.51 10.58 6.25
CA GLU A 59 7.30 11.16 7.33
C GLU A 59 6.47 11.30 8.61
N ILE A 60 5.22 11.76 8.47
CA ILE A 60 4.31 11.97 9.60
C ILE A 60 3.50 10.72 9.95
N HIS A 61 2.98 9.99 8.95
CA HIS A 61 2.04 8.88 9.16
C HIS A 61 2.60 7.48 8.92
N GLY A 62 3.84 7.37 8.44
CA GLY A 62 4.58 6.11 8.33
C GLY A 62 4.97 5.57 9.70
N HIS A 63 5.04 6.43 10.73
CA HIS A 63 5.32 6.05 12.12
C HIS A 63 6.51 5.08 12.25
N LEU A 64 7.65 5.45 11.65
CA LEU A 64 8.89 4.66 11.66
C LEU A 64 8.69 3.21 11.17
N GLY A 65 7.92 3.04 10.10
CA GLY A 65 7.62 1.74 9.50
C GLY A 65 6.47 0.98 10.16
N ALA A 66 5.67 1.64 11.01
CA ALA A 66 4.41 1.07 11.50
C ALA A 66 3.27 1.18 10.49
N SER A 67 3.41 2.02 9.46
CA SER A 67 2.52 2.07 8.29
C SER A 67 3.32 1.97 6.99
N ASP A 68 2.67 1.50 5.93
CA ASP A 68 3.24 1.43 4.58
C ASP A 68 2.15 1.59 3.51
N ILE A 69 2.57 1.87 2.29
CA ILE A 69 1.73 2.06 1.11
C ILE A 69 1.54 0.74 0.38
N ARG A 70 0.28 0.39 0.10
CA ARG A 70 -0.06 -0.74 -0.77
C ARG A 70 -0.68 -0.20 -2.05
N TRP A 71 0.07 -0.28 -3.13
CA TRP A 71 -0.41 0.15 -4.45
C TRP A 71 -1.51 -0.79 -4.95
N LEU A 72 -2.58 -0.19 -5.47
CA LEU A 72 -3.71 -0.91 -6.07
C LEU A 72 -3.63 -0.93 -7.60
N ASP A 73 -2.85 -0.01 -8.16
CA ASP A 73 -2.59 0.11 -9.59
C ASP A 73 -1.13 -0.31 -9.88
N PRO A 74 -0.87 -0.95 -11.04
CA PRO A 74 0.50 -1.21 -11.48
C PRO A 74 1.26 0.11 -11.65
N ASP A 75 2.59 0.07 -11.55
CA ASP A 75 3.40 1.25 -11.82
C ASP A 75 3.28 1.61 -13.31
N PRO A 76 2.83 2.83 -13.67
CA PRO A 76 2.73 3.24 -15.06
C PRO A 76 4.08 3.40 -15.76
N PHE A 77 5.19 3.37 -15.01
CA PHE A 77 6.55 3.48 -15.52
C PHE A 77 7.37 2.19 -15.37
N GLU A 78 6.81 1.13 -14.77
CA GLU A 78 7.43 -0.20 -14.88
C GLU A 78 7.15 -0.75 -16.28
N ASP A 79 8.20 -1.21 -16.95
CA ASP A 79 8.02 -2.01 -18.15
C ASP A 79 7.34 -3.33 -17.76
N PRO A 80 6.28 -3.77 -18.47
CA PRO A 80 5.59 -5.02 -18.14
C PRO A 80 6.49 -6.26 -18.27
N GLU A 81 7.65 -6.14 -18.92
CA GLU A 81 8.66 -7.20 -18.99
C GLU A 81 9.53 -7.31 -17.73
N ASP A 82 9.61 -6.25 -16.90
CA ASP A 82 10.40 -6.24 -15.66
C ASP A 82 9.62 -6.77 -14.45
N THR A 83 8.31 -7.03 -14.59
CA THR A 83 7.50 -7.63 -13.53
C THR A 83 7.77 -9.14 -13.45
N PRO A 84 8.40 -9.66 -12.38
CA PRO A 84 8.55 -11.11 -12.23
C PRO A 84 7.15 -11.73 -12.15
N PRO A 85 6.87 -12.83 -12.88
CA PRO A 85 5.55 -13.42 -12.88
C PRO A 85 5.17 -13.75 -11.44
N CYS A 86 4.07 -13.16 -10.98
CA CYS A 86 3.44 -13.48 -9.71
C CYS A 86 3.21 -15.00 -9.71
N ARG A 87 4.09 -15.75 -9.06
CA ARG A 87 3.91 -17.19 -8.85
C ARG A 87 2.74 -17.30 -7.88
N SER A 88 1.52 -17.39 -8.41
CA SER A 88 0.39 -17.84 -7.62
C SER A 88 0.81 -19.18 -7.03
N ALA A 89 0.97 -19.23 -5.71
CA ALA A 89 1.25 -20.47 -5.01
C ALA A 89 0.05 -21.40 -5.25
N ALA A 90 0.18 -22.30 -6.23
CA ALA A 90 -0.67 -23.47 -6.29
C ALA A 90 -0.48 -24.21 -4.95
N PRO A 91 -1.56 -24.68 -4.30
CA PRO A 91 -1.41 -25.41 -3.05
C PRO A 91 -0.62 -26.68 -3.37
N ALA A 92 0.50 -26.87 -2.66
CA ALA A 92 1.23 -28.13 -2.70
C ALA A 92 0.26 -29.22 -2.25
N ALA A 93 -0.25 -30.01 -3.19
CA ALA A 93 -1.04 -31.18 -2.90
C ALA A 93 -0.19 -32.12 -2.05
N LEU A 94 -0.55 -32.25 -0.77
CA LEU A 94 -0.05 -33.29 0.13
C LEU A 94 -0.33 -34.64 -0.54
N ARG A 95 0.69 -35.28 -1.12
CA ARG A 95 0.61 -36.70 -1.46
C ARG A 95 0.82 -37.49 -0.17
N HIS A 96 -0.29 -37.90 0.43
CA HIS A 96 -0.28 -38.95 1.44
C HIS A 96 0.01 -40.30 0.79
N ALA A 97 0.87 -41.04 1.50
CA ALA A 97 0.89 -42.49 1.68
C ALA A 97 1.54 -43.36 0.58
N HIS A 98 2.57 -44.11 1.01
CA HIS A 98 2.50 -45.54 1.37
C HIS A 98 3.59 -46.40 0.71
N GLN A 99 4.46 -46.94 1.58
CA GLN A 99 5.09 -48.27 1.62
C GLN A 99 5.28 -49.10 0.33
N GLY A 100 6.47 -49.69 0.19
CA GLY A 100 6.63 -51.01 -0.44
C GLY A 100 8.03 -51.29 -0.97
N GLU A 101 8.75 -52.10 -0.18
CA GLU A 101 9.88 -53.03 -0.47
C GLU A 101 11.05 -52.63 -1.39
#